data_AF-A0A7Y1Y8W4-F1
#
_entry.id   AF-A0A7Y1Y8W4-F1
#
_cell.length_a   1.000
_cell.length_b   1.000
_cell.length_c   1.000
_cell.angle_alpha   90.00
_cell.angle_beta   90.00
_cell.angle_gamma   90.00
#
_symmetry.space_group_name_H-M   'P 1'
#
loop_
_entity.id
_entity.type
_entity.pdbx_description
1 polymer ?
#
loop_
_entity_poly.entity_id
_entity_poly.type
_entity_poly.pdbx_seq_one_letter_code
_entity_poly.pdbx_strand_id
1 'polypeptide(L)'
;MNNKLANATALYMEGIRDGNARQAVEKYTGDRYTQHSTGVRDGVEGFVEFFEPFLKRNPERDIQVIRGWTDGQYVFVHAFQSLNGGESKWVTADFFDTDENDKILEHWDVIAAYADSTPSGHTSIDGPTEVTDLDRTEQNKALVRAMIEDVLMAGGNPANVDRYIAEDYIQHNAEVPDGLGPFKALATAPDRPLWY
;
A
#
# COMPACT_ATOMS: atom_id res chain seq x y z
N MET A 1 18.21 11.32 11.66
CA MET A 1 17.07 10.39 11.80
C MET A 1 16.37 10.38 10.46
N ASN A 2 16.03 9.20 9.92
CA ASN A 2 15.29 9.10 8.66
C ASN A 2 13.83 9.46 8.94
N ASN A 3 13.46 10.72 8.71
CA ASN A 3 12.13 11.23 9.04
C ASN A 3 11.11 10.91 7.95
N LYS A 4 11.50 10.32 6.81
CA LYS A 4 10.63 10.05 5.67
C LYS A 4 9.39 9.23 6.06
N LEU A 5 9.61 8.07 6.68
CA LEU A 5 8.52 7.20 7.13
C LEU A 5 7.67 7.87 8.21
N ALA A 6 8.30 8.64 9.11
CA ALA A 6 7.59 9.39 10.14
C ALA A 6 6.67 10.46 9.54
N ASN A 7 7.14 11.20 8.53
CA ASN A 7 6.36 12.22 7.82
C ASN A 7 5.16 11.60 7.09
N ALA A 8 5.37 10.49 6.36
CA ALA A 8 4.29 9.77 5.68
C ALA A 8 3.26 9.22 6.67
N THR A 9 3.72 8.62 7.77
CA THR A 9 2.84 8.14 8.85
C THR A 9 2.07 9.28 9.49
N ALA A 10 2.68 10.46 9.64
CA ALA A 10 2.03 11.61 10.26
C ALA A 10 0.94 12.25 9.38
N LEU A 11 0.98 12.11 8.04
CA LEU A 11 -0.17 12.47 7.20
C LEU A 11 -1.41 11.66 7.58
N TYR A 12 -1.25 10.36 7.81
CA TYR A 12 -2.33 9.49 8.28
C TYR A 12 -2.76 9.84 9.70
N MET A 13 -1.81 9.91 10.64
CA MET A 13 -2.10 10.03 12.06
C MET A 13 -2.56 11.44 12.42
N GLU A 14 -1.76 12.46 12.12
CA GLU A 14 -2.09 13.84 12.49
C GLU A 14 -3.13 14.45 11.54
N GLY A 15 -2.98 14.19 10.24
CA GLY A 15 -3.81 14.78 9.20
C GLY A 15 -5.21 14.20 9.15
N ILE A 16 -5.30 12.87 9.03
CA ILE A 16 -6.58 12.18 8.80
C ILE A 16 -7.19 11.72 10.12
N ARG A 17 -6.50 10.87 10.90
CA ARG A 17 -7.06 10.31 12.13
C ARG A 17 -7.39 11.42 13.13
N ASP A 18 -6.43 12.29 13.41
CA ASP A 18 -6.58 13.35 14.42
C ASP A 18 -7.26 14.62 13.85
N GLY A 19 -7.49 14.67 12.53
CA GLY A 19 -8.31 15.69 11.86
C GLY A 19 -7.61 17.02 11.56
N ASN A 20 -6.28 17.07 11.60
CA ASN A 20 -5.49 18.28 11.34
C ASN A 20 -4.99 18.32 9.88
N ALA A 21 -5.88 18.07 8.91
CA ALA A 21 -5.51 17.86 7.51
C ALA A 21 -4.60 18.94 6.93
N ARG A 22 -4.97 20.22 7.10
CA ARG A 22 -4.18 21.35 6.60
C ARG A 22 -2.82 21.43 7.27
N GLN A 23 -2.78 21.38 8.60
CA GLN A 23 -1.53 21.50 9.34
C GLN A 23 -0.57 20.36 9.00
N ALA A 24 -1.09 19.14 8.85
CA ALA A 24 -0.29 17.98 8.50
C ALA A 24 0.28 18.08 7.08
N VAL A 25 -0.55 18.41 6.07
CA VAL A 25 -0.05 18.52 4.70
C VAL A 25 0.99 19.63 4.56
N GLU A 26 0.73 20.83 5.11
CA GLU A 26 1.71 21.94 5.10
C GLU A 26 3.01 21.59 5.82
N LYS A 27 2.93 20.75 6.87
CA LYS A 27 4.09 20.36 7.66
C LYS A 27 4.90 19.24 7.01
N TYR A 28 4.28 18.30 6.31
CA TYR A 28 4.95 17.06 5.88
C TYR A 28 5.23 16.96 4.38
N THR A 29 4.59 17.79 3.55
CA THR A 29 4.88 17.85 2.10
C THR A 29 5.93 18.90 1.76
N GLY A 30 6.54 18.77 0.58
CA GLY A 30 7.57 19.68 0.09
C GLY A 30 6.99 20.87 -0.68
N ASP A 31 7.83 21.48 -1.51
CA ASP A 31 7.48 22.61 -2.39
C ASP A 31 6.44 22.23 -3.46
N ARG A 32 6.40 20.95 -3.84
CA ARG A 32 5.33 20.31 -4.61
C ARG A 32 4.74 19.14 -3.82
N TYR A 33 3.49 18.82 -4.14
CA TYR A 33 2.84 17.59 -3.70
C TYR A 33 1.92 17.09 -4.82
N THR A 34 2.43 16.16 -5.61
CA THR A 34 1.66 15.56 -6.72
C THR A 34 0.83 14.38 -6.20
N GLN A 35 -0.44 14.31 -6.60
CA GLN A 35 -1.39 13.29 -6.19
C GLN A 35 -1.84 12.41 -7.34
N HIS A 36 -1.86 11.11 -7.05
CA HIS A 36 -2.45 10.10 -7.94
C HIS A 36 -3.66 9.40 -7.31
N SER A 37 -3.94 9.66 -6.03
CA SER A 37 -5.13 9.19 -5.33
C SER A 37 -6.41 9.64 -6.03
N THR A 38 -7.36 8.71 -6.17
CA THR A 38 -8.60 8.96 -6.90
C THR A 38 -9.38 10.13 -6.29
N GLY A 39 -9.51 11.22 -7.05
CA GLY A 39 -10.29 12.40 -6.66
C GLY A 39 -9.55 13.43 -5.81
N VAL A 40 -8.27 13.22 -5.49
CA VAL A 40 -7.43 14.21 -4.79
C VAL A 40 -6.62 15.00 -5.81
N ARG A 41 -6.71 16.33 -5.77
CA ARG A 41 -5.90 17.21 -6.62
C ARG A 41 -4.51 17.45 -6.02
N ASP A 42 -3.57 17.85 -6.86
CA ASP A 42 -2.24 18.28 -6.45
C ASP A 42 -2.25 19.44 -5.45
N GLY A 43 -1.21 19.46 -4.62
CA GLY A 43 -0.88 20.53 -3.68
C GLY A 43 -1.67 20.49 -2.38
N VAL A 44 -1.26 21.35 -1.44
CA VAL A 44 -1.92 21.54 -0.14
C VAL A 44 -3.42 21.77 -0.29
N GLU A 45 -3.81 22.65 -1.21
CA GLU A 45 -5.24 22.97 -1.39
C GLU A 45 -6.05 21.82 -1.95
N GLY A 46 -5.48 21.02 -2.88
CA GLY A 46 -6.17 19.84 -3.41
C GLY A 46 -6.36 18.75 -2.35
N PHE A 47 -5.37 18.58 -1.47
CA PHE A 47 -5.49 17.70 -0.30
C PHE A 47 -6.58 18.17 0.66
N VAL A 48 -6.56 19.46 1.03
CA VAL A 48 -7.54 20.04 1.98
C VAL A 48 -8.96 19.99 1.43
N GLU A 49 -9.15 20.31 0.14
CA GLU A 49 -10.44 20.26 -0.55
C GLU A 49 -11.08 18.86 -0.46
N PHE A 50 -10.28 17.81 -0.54
CA PHE A 50 -10.75 16.43 -0.40
C PHE A 50 -10.98 16.04 1.07
N PHE A 51 -9.98 16.29 1.93
CA PHE A 51 -9.96 15.72 3.28
C PHE A 51 -10.83 16.50 4.28
N GLU A 52 -11.00 17.80 4.18
CA GLU A 52 -11.89 18.51 5.13
C GLU A 52 -13.36 18.04 5.06
N PRO A 53 -13.98 17.88 3.88
CA PRO A 53 -15.29 17.24 3.78
C PRO A 53 -15.29 15.78 4.25
N PHE A 54 -14.22 15.02 3.95
CA PHE A 54 -14.08 13.65 4.44
C PHE A 54 -14.10 13.57 5.96
N LEU A 55 -13.36 14.45 6.66
CA LEU A 55 -13.30 14.50 8.11
C LEU A 55 -14.66 14.85 8.73
N LYS A 56 -15.43 15.74 8.10
CA LYS A 56 -16.79 16.09 8.54
C LYS A 56 -17.77 14.93 8.39
N ARG A 57 -17.65 14.15 7.32
CA ARG A 57 -18.51 12.98 7.06
C ARG A 57 -18.14 11.77 7.92
N ASN A 58 -16.88 11.67 8.33
CA ASN A 58 -16.36 10.56 9.10
C ASN A 58 -15.83 11.03 10.45
N PRO A 59 -16.68 11.42 11.42
CA PRO A 59 -16.23 11.97 12.70
C PRO A 59 -15.42 10.98 13.56
N GLU A 60 -15.69 9.67 13.44
CA GLU A 60 -14.92 8.61 14.12
C GLU A 60 -14.01 7.92 13.11
N ARG A 61 -12.71 7.91 13.39
CA ARG A 61 -11.67 7.38 12.48
C ARG A 61 -10.67 6.60 13.30
N ASP A 62 -10.72 5.28 13.22
CA ASP A 62 -9.68 4.39 13.73
C ASP A 62 -8.75 4.04 12.57
N ILE A 63 -7.53 4.54 12.61
CA ILE A 63 -6.53 4.37 11.55
C ILE A 63 -5.26 3.80 12.16
N GLN A 64 -4.74 2.75 11.52
CA GLN A 64 -3.54 2.04 11.93
C GLN A 64 -2.60 1.92 10.74
N VAL A 65 -1.37 2.40 10.88
CA VAL A 65 -0.29 2.05 9.96
C VAL A 65 0.24 0.70 10.41
N ILE A 66 -0.01 -0.32 9.58
CA ILE A 66 0.28 -1.71 9.89
C ILE A 66 1.76 -2.01 9.71
N ARG A 67 2.34 -1.52 8.61
CA ARG A 67 3.75 -1.66 8.27
C ARG A 67 4.16 -0.51 7.35
N GLY A 68 5.45 -0.21 7.35
CA GLY A 68 6.02 0.76 6.44
C GLY A 68 7.55 0.72 6.48
N TRP A 69 8.17 1.12 5.37
CA TRP A 69 9.61 1.07 5.20
C TRP A 69 10.07 2.11 4.19
N THR A 70 11.37 2.34 4.13
CA THR A 70 11.99 3.26 3.18
C THR A 70 12.98 2.52 2.29
N ASP A 71 13.01 2.89 1.01
CA ASP A 71 13.99 2.42 0.03
C ASP A 71 14.55 3.63 -0.73
N GLY A 72 15.73 4.08 -0.33
CA GLY A 72 16.29 5.35 -0.81
C GLY A 72 15.40 6.54 -0.45
N GLN A 73 14.93 7.26 -1.49
CA GLN A 73 14.00 8.40 -1.34
C GLN A 73 12.54 7.96 -1.22
N TYR A 74 12.23 6.69 -1.44
CA TYR A 74 10.86 6.22 -1.44
C TYR A 74 10.40 5.75 -0.07
N VAL A 75 9.12 5.92 0.22
CA VAL A 75 8.44 5.41 1.41
C VAL A 75 7.26 4.54 0.98
N PHE A 76 7.11 3.39 1.63
CA PHE A 76 5.95 2.53 1.48
C PHE A 76 5.19 2.48 2.80
N VAL A 77 3.87 2.58 2.73
CA VAL A 77 2.97 2.47 3.88
C VAL A 77 1.84 1.51 3.54
N HIS A 78 1.46 0.68 4.50
CA HIS A 78 0.27 -0.15 4.44
C HIS A 78 -0.61 0.22 5.63
N ALA A 79 -1.80 0.75 5.38
CA ALA A 79 -2.67 1.28 6.41
C ALA A 79 -4.05 0.62 6.40
N PHE A 80 -4.58 0.40 7.60
CA PHE A 80 -5.96 0.01 7.86
C PHE A 80 -6.75 1.23 8.34
N GLN A 81 -7.98 1.35 7.87
CA GLN A 81 -8.88 2.45 8.21
C GLN A 81 -10.26 1.89 8.54
N SER A 82 -10.80 2.19 9.72
CA SER A 82 -12.15 1.87 10.15
C SER A 82 -12.87 3.16 10.51
N LEU A 83 -13.91 3.50 9.74
CA LEU A 83 -14.63 4.77 9.83
C LEU A 83 -15.99 4.57 10.49
N ASN A 84 -16.44 5.55 11.28
CA ASN A 84 -17.77 5.61 11.90
C ASN A 84 -18.17 4.32 12.62
N GLY A 85 -17.37 3.90 13.61
CA GLY A 85 -17.63 2.65 14.34
C GLY A 85 -17.52 1.37 13.50
N GLY A 86 -16.89 1.43 12.31
CA GLY A 86 -16.71 0.29 11.42
C GLY A 86 -17.78 0.13 10.35
N GLU A 87 -18.60 1.16 10.10
CA GLU A 87 -19.54 1.23 8.96
C GLU A 87 -18.84 1.02 7.61
N SER A 88 -17.60 1.49 7.48
CA SER A 88 -16.74 1.17 6.35
C SER A 88 -15.31 0.91 6.82
N LYS A 89 -14.67 -0.06 6.18
CA LYS A 89 -13.30 -0.47 6.49
C LYS A 89 -12.50 -0.61 5.20
N TRP A 90 -11.32 -0.03 5.19
CA TRP A 90 -10.46 0.06 4.02
C TRP A 90 -9.03 -0.33 4.36
N VAL A 91 -8.33 -0.81 3.34
CA VAL A 91 -6.90 -1.05 3.37
C VAL A 91 -6.26 -0.32 2.21
N THR A 92 -5.20 0.43 2.49
CA THR A 92 -4.42 1.16 1.50
C THR A 92 -2.98 0.69 1.48
N ALA A 93 -2.43 0.55 0.28
CA ALA A 93 -0.99 0.46 0.07
C ALA A 93 -0.55 1.73 -0.65
N ASP A 94 0.28 2.51 0.04
CA ASP A 94 0.74 3.82 -0.39
C ASP A 94 2.23 3.77 -0.75
N PHE A 95 2.60 4.57 -1.74
CA PHE A 95 3.96 4.78 -2.20
C PHE A 95 4.22 6.28 -2.31
N PHE A 96 5.30 6.76 -1.69
CA PHE A 96 5.66 8.16 -1.65
C PHE A 96 7.07 8.40 -2.18
N ASP A 97 7.27 9.52 -2.88
CA ASP A 97 8.58 10.09 -3.19
C ASP A 97 8.91 11.23 -2.23
N THR A 98 10.19 11.38 -1.84
CA THR A 98 10.63 12.40 -0.90
C THR A 98 11.85 13.19 -1.36
N ASP A 99 11.97 14.43 -0.87
CA ASP A 99 13.12 15.30 -1.11
C ASP A 99 14.28 15.04 -0.13
N GLU A 100 15.37 15.79 -0.28
CA GLU A 100 16.54 15.72 0.61
C GLU A 100 16.27 16.16 2.06
N ASN A 101 15.14 16.81 2.32
CA ASN A 101 14.67 17.24 3.64
C ASN A 101 13.63 16.26 4.23
N ASP A 102 13.50 15.07 3.63
CA ASP A 102 12.52 14.03 3.96
C ASP A 102 11.05 14.46 3.76
N LYS A 103 10.77 15.54 3.02
CA LYS A 103 9.42 16.01 2.71
C LYS A 103 8.82 15.23 1.56
N ILE A 104 7.51 15.02 1.63
CA ILE A 104 6.77 14.25 0.62
C ILE A 104 6.52 15.12 -0.61
N LEU A 105 6.96 14.66 -1.77
CA LEU A 105 6.80 15.37 -3.04
C LEU A 105 5.70 14.79 -3.92
N GLU A 106 5.42 13.49 -3.79
CA GLU A 106 4.50 12.77 -4.66
C GLU A 106 3.96 11.52 -3.96
N HIS A 107 2.72 11.15 -4.29
CA HIS A 107 2.05 10.02 -3.66
C HIS A 107 1.12 9.28 -4.61
N TRP A 108 1.25 7.96 -4.58
CA TRP A 108 0.39 6.97 -5.24
C TRP A 108 -0.21 6.05 -4.20
N ASP A 109 -1.45 5.61 -4.45
CA ASP A 109 -2.09 4.59 -3.63
C ASP A 109 -2.84 3.56 -4.48
N VAL A 110 -3.13 2.44 -3.83
CA VAL A 110 -4.20 1.54 -4.20
C VAL A 110 -5.01 1.26 -2.94
N ILE A 111 -6.34 1.28 -3.08
CA ILE A 111 -7.29 1.10 -2.00
C ILE A 111 -8.25 -0.05 -2.29
N ALA A 112 -8.51 -0.86 -1.28
CA ALA A 112 -9.47 -1.95 -1.31
C ALA A 112 -10.33 -1.97 -0.03
N ALA A 113 -11.53 -2.54 -0.13
CA ALA A 113 -12.33 -2.84 1.05
C ALA A 113 -11.57 -3.87 1.92
N TYR A 114 -11.63 -3.69 3.24
CA TYR A 114 -11.01 -4.64 4.17
C TYR A 114 -11.70 -6.01 4.10
N ALA A 115 -10.92 -7.08 3.92
CA ALA A 115 -11.38 -8.45 4.10
C ALA A 115 -10.95 -8.96 5.48
N ASP A 116 -11.94 -9.41 6.27
CA ASP A 116 -11.73 -10.01 7.59
C ASP A 116 -11.32 -11.48 7.52
N SER A 117 -11.56 -12.16 6.39
CA SER A 117 -11.05 -13.49 6.10
C SER A 117 -10.85 -13.71 4.60
N THR A 118 -9.68 -14.20 4.22
CA THR A 118 -9.41 -14.87 2.93
C THR A 118 -9.88 -16.32 3.00
N PRO A 119 -9.88 -17.08 1.88
CA PRO A 119 -10.19 -18.51 1.90
C PRO A 119 -9.27 -19.35 2.79
N SER A 120 -8.07 -18.85 3.09
CA SER A 120 -7.12 -19.48 4.02
C SER A 120 -7.23 -18.99 5.48
N GLY A 121 -8.12 -18.04 5.77
CA GLY A 121 -8.31 -17.51 7.12
C GLY A 121 -7.37 -16.37 7.51
N HIS A 122 -6.71 -15.74 6.53
CA HIS A 122 -5.95 -14.51 6.74
C HIS A 122 -6.84 -13.27 6.67
N THR A 123 -6.46 -12.19 7.33
CA THR A 123 -7.09 -10.89 7.09
C THR A 123 -6.43 -10.20 5.89
N SER A 124 -6.86 -9.00 5.51
CA SER A 124 -6.06 -8.19 4.55
C SER A 124 -4.77 -7.61 5.15
N ILE A 125 -4.56 -7.68 6.46
CA ILE A 125 -3.50 -6.91 7.16
C ILE A 125 -2.57 -7.73 8.05
N ASP A 126 -2.82 -9.01 8.27
CA ASP A 126 -1.97 -9.86 9.11
C ASP A 126 -0.64 -10.20 8.40
N GLY A 127 0.12 -11.13 8.98
CA GLY A 127 1.48 -11.43 8.57
C GLY A 127 2.54 -10.45 9.14
N PRO A 128 3.81 -10.65 8.76
CA PRO A 128 4.95 -9.94 9.35
C PRO A 128 4.86 -8.41 9.16
N THR A 129 5.28 -7.66 10.18
CA THR A 129 5.36 -6.18 10.14
C THR A 129 6.80 -5.68 10.24
N GLU A 130 7.72 -6.52 10.70
CA GLU A 130 9.14 -6.21 10.77
C GLU A 130 9.85 -6.60 9.47
N VAL A 131 10.65 -5.67 8.93
CA VAL A 131 11.51 -5.95 7.77
C VAL A 131 12.74 -6.72 8.25
N THR A 132 12.94 -7.89 7.68
CA THR A 132 14.09 -8.78 7.93
C THR A 132 14.91 -8.97 6.66
N ASP A 133 16.02 -9.72 6.71
CA ASP A 133 16.87 -10.04 5.55
C ASP A 133 17.34 -8.81 4.75
N LEU A 134 17.70 -7.73 5.45
CA LEU A 134 18.15 -6.47 4.82
C LEU A 134 19.42 -6.63 3.97
N ASP A 135 20.24 -7.64 4.24
CA ASP A 135 21.39 -8.00 3.42
C ASP A 135 21.00 -8.59 2.06
N ARG A 136 19.74 -9.02 1.90
CA ARG A 136 19.18 -9.62 0.67
C ARG A 136 18.27 -8.67 -0.11
N THR A 137 18.15 -7.41 0.28
CA THR A 137 17.21 -6.44 -0.34
C THR A 137 17.31 -6.42 -1.87
N GLU A 138 18.51 -6.25 -2.43
CA GLU A 138 18.67 -6.18 -3.89
C GLU A 138 18.37 -7.52 -4.59
N GLN A 139 18.72 -8.64 -3.95
CA GLN A 139 18.38 -9.96 -4.46
C GLN A 139 16.86 -10.19 -4.48
N ASN A 140 16.16 -9.81 -3.42
CA ASN A 140 14.72 -9.99 -3.29
C ASN A 140 13.96 -9.09 -4.29
N LYS A 141 14.39 -7.84 -4.48
CA LYS A 141 13.84 -6.95 -5.52
C LYS A 141 14.02 -7.55 -6.92
N ALA A 142 15.20 -8.09 -7.22
CA ALA A 142 15.47 -8.73 -8.50
C ALA A 142 14.58 -9.97 -8.71
N LEU A 143 14.37 -10.78 -7.67
CA LEU A 143 13.49 -11.95 -7.71
C LEU A 143 12.04 -11.56 -8.02
N VAL A 144 11.49 -10.56 -7.31
CA VAL A 144 10.10 -10.10 -7.52
C VAL A 144 9.93 -9.49 -8.90
N ARG A 145 10.87 -8.66 -9.37
CA ARG A 145 10.84 -8.10 -10.72
C ARG A 145 10.86 -9.19 -11.78
N ALA A 146 11.77 -10.16 -11.65
CA ALA A 146 11.87 -11.28 -12.58
C ALA A 146 10.58 -12.12 -12.60
N MET A 147 9.93 -12.32 -11.46
CA MET A 147 8.63 -13.00 -11.38
C MET A 147 7.56 -12.23 -12.18
N ILE A 148 7.44 -10.92 -11.97
CA ILE A 148 6.46 -10.09 -12.69
C ILE A 148 6.71 -10.13 -14.21
N GLU A 149 7.97 -9.99 -14.64
CA GLU A 149 8.35 -10.00 -16.06
C GLU A 149 8.19 -11.39 -16.71
N ASP A 150 8.64 -12.47 -16.06
CA ASP A 150 8.60 -13.84 -16.61
C ASP A 150 7.20 -14.45 -16.54
N VAL A 151 6.33 -14.01 -15.63
CA VAL A 151 5.02 -14.65 -15.38
C VAL A 151 3.84 -13.76 -15.80
N LEU A 152 3.84 -12.47 -15.43
CA LEU A 152 2.63 -11.63 -15.41
C LEU A 152 2.55 -10.58 -16.54
N MET A 153 3.69 -10.17 -17.10
CA MET A 153 3.73 -9.12 -18.13
C MET A 153 3.61 -9.65 -19.55
N ALA A 154 3.25 -8.77 -20.48
CA ALA A 154 3.26 -9.04 -21.92
C ALA A 154 4.55 -9.74 -22.39
N GLY A 155 4.42 -10.99 -22.87
CA GLY A 155 5.54 -11.81 -23.35
C GLY A 155 6.06 -12.84 -22.32
N GLY A 156 5.60 -12.78 -21.08
CA GLY A 156 5.84 -13.79 -20.05
C GLY A 156 5.09 -15.10 -20.29
N ASN A 157 5.40 -16.11 -19.48
CA ASN A 157 4.78 -17.42 -19.45
C ASN A 157 4.29 -17.76 -18.03
N PRO A 158 2.97 -17.71 -17.77
CA PRO A 158 2.40 -18.04 -16.46
C PRO A 158 2.74 -19.44 -15.93
N ALA A 159 3.12 -20.38 -16.81
CA ALA A 159 3.57 -21.71 -16.40
C ALA A 159 4.90 -21.70 -15.63
N ASN A 160 5.66 -20.60 -15.64
CA ASN A 160 6.94 -20.45 -14.94
C ASN A 160 6.78 -20.11 -13.45
N VAL A 161 5.56 -19.97 -12.94
CA VAL A 161 5.28 -19.52 -11.57
C VAL A 161 5.98 -20.31 -10.47
N ASP A 162 6.14 -21.63 -10.66
CA ASP A 162 6.82 -22.54 -9.72
C ASP A 162 8.30 -22.18 -9.48
N ARG A 163 8.90 -21.33 -10.33
CA ARG A 163 10.28 -20.83 -10.14
C ARG A 163 10.38 -19.74 -9.08
N TYR A 164 9.27 -19.05 -8.79
CA TYR A 164 9.26 -17.82 -8.02
C TYR A 164 8.39 -17.90 -6.77
N ILE A 165 7.33 -18.70 -6.81
CA ILE A 165 6.35 -18.82 -5.73
C ILE A 165 6.60 -20.11 -4.97
N ALA A 166 6.75 -19.99 -3.65
CA ALA A 166 6.95 -21.13 -2.77
C ALA A 166 5.69 -22.00 -2.65
N GLU A 167 5.85 -23.29 -2.36
CA GLU A 167 4.74 -24.23 -2.21
C GLU A 167 3.75 -23.76 -1.13
N ASP A 168 4.26 -23.20 -0.04
CA ASP A 168 3.55 -22.68 1.14
C ASP A 168 3.34 -21.15 1.11
N TYR A 169 3.34 -20.55 -0.09
CA TYR A 169 3.15 -19.10 -0.27
C TYR A 169 1.87 -18.57 0.39
N ILE A 170 2.03 -17.65 1.35
CA ILE A 170 0.91 -16.98 2.02
C ILE A 170 0.51 -15.73 1.23
N GLN A 171 -0.78 -15.56 0.96
CA GLN A 171 -1.29 -14.37 0.28
C GLN A 171 -2.54 -13.79 0.95
N HIS A 172 -2.80 -12.51 0.64
CA HIS A 172 -3.87 -11.74 1.26
C HIS A 172 -4.94 -11.33 0.25
N ASN A 173 -4.98 -12.00 -0.92
CA ASN A 173 -6.07 -11.83 -1.88
C ASN A 173 -7.37 -12.39 -1.26
N ALA A 174 -8.42 -11.56 -1.22
CA ALA A 174 -9.69 -11.90 -0.58
C ALA A 174 -10.41 -13.10 -1.23
N GLU A 175 -10.04 -13.47 -2.47
CA GLU A 175 -10.73 -14.48 -3.26
C GLU A 175 -9.88 -15.73 -3.51
N VAL A 176 -8.61 -15.75 -3.10
CA VAL A 176 -7.65 -16.79 -3.51
C VAL A 176 -6.96 -17.39 -2.28
N PRO A 177 -7.03 -18.72 -2.07
CA PRO A 177 -6.34 -19.40 -0.98
C PRO A 177 -4.80 -19.32 -1.10
N ASP A 178 -4.11 -19.67 -0.03
CA ASP A 178 -2.66 -19.79 0.01
C ASP A 178 -2.13 -20.95 -0.84
N GLY A 179 -0.83 -20.87 -1.10
CA GLY A 179 -0.03 -21.92 -1.72
C GLY A 179 0.20 -21.69 -3.21
N LEU A 180 1.20 -22.41 -3.72
CA LEU A 180 1.57 -22.37 -5.13
C LEU A 180 0.40 -22.76 -6.04
N GLY A 181 -0.33 -23.82 -5.68
CA GLY A 181 -1.44 -24.35 -6.50
C GLY A 181 -2.51 -23.29 -6.82
N PRO A 182 -3.13 -22.66 -5.81
CA PRO A 182 -4.12 -21.60 -6.03
C PRO A 182 -3.56 -20.37 -6.78
N PHE A 183 -2.35 -19.91 -6.45
CA PHE A 183 -1.75 -18.79 -7.17
C PHE A 183 -1.46 -19.14 -8.64
N LYS A 184 -0.99 -20.35 -8.93
CA LYS A 184 -0.80 -20.85 -10.30
C LYS A 184 -2.10 -20.93 -11.08
N ALA A 185 -3.18 -21.40 -10.44
CA ALA A 185 -4.50 -21.43 -11.06
C ALA A 185 -4.97 -20.01 -11.44
N LEU A 186 -4.74 -19.03 -10.57
CA LEU A 186 -5.04 -17.62 -10.83
C LEU A 186 -4.20 -17.06 -11.99
N ALA A 187 -2.88 -17.26 -11.97
CA ALA A 187 -1.96 -16.74 -12.98
C ALA A 187 -2.20 -17.34 -14.38
N THR A 188 -2.68 -18.59 -14.45
CA THR A 188 -2.95 -19.31 -15.70
C THR A 188 -4.41 -19.29 -16.13
N ALA A 189 -5.28 -18.57 -15.39
CA ALA A 189 -6.70 -18.54 -15.67
C ALA A 189 -6.98 -18.05 -17.11
N PRO A 190 -8.00 -18.57 -17.81
CA PRO A 190 -8.26 -18.25 -19.22
C PRO A 190 -8.50 -16.75 -19.49
N ASP A 191 -9.12 -16.06 -18.53
CA ASP A 191 -9.37 -14.61 -18.53
C ASP A 191 -8.17 -13.78 -18.08
N ARG A 192 -7.11 -14.43 -17.58
CA ARG A 192 -5.81 -13.86 -17.20
C ARG A 192 -5.94 -12.61 -16.32
N PRO A 193 -6.55 -12.73 -15.12
CA PRO A 193 -6.81 -11.60 -14.24
C PRO A 193 -5.54 -10.92 -13.70
N LEU A 194 -4.39 -11.58 -13.79
CA LEU A 194 -3.08 -11.06 -13.38
C LEU A 194 -2.16 -10.70 -14.56
N TRP A 195 -2.69 -10.63 -15.78
CA TRP A 195 -1.88 -10.28 -16.95
C TRP A 195 -1.93 -8.78 -17.22
N TYR A 196 -0.78 -8.13 -17.11
CA TYR A 196 -0.61 -6.68 -17.24
C TYR A 196 0.07 -6.31 -18.58
#